data_AF-A0A436BU73-F1
#
_entry.id   AF-A0A436BU73-F1
#
_cell.length_a   1.000
_cell.length_b   1.000
_cell.length_c   1.000
_cell.angle_alpha   90.00
_cell.angle_beta   90.00
_cell.angle_gamma   90.00
#
_symmetry.space_group_name_H-M   'P 1'
#
loop_
_entity.id
_entity.type
_entity.pdbx_description
1 polymer ?
#
loop_
_entity_poly.entity_id
_entity_poly.type
_entity_poly.pdbx_seq_one_letter_code
_entity_poly.pdbx_strand_id
1 'polypeptide(L)' 'LKRLVDTGLVTQERQATTLICRANYPGMNALIGYLADECCADAVCAPAVGKALA' A
#
# COMPACT_ATOMS: atom_id res chain seq x y z
N LEU A 1 -16.09 1.43 0.08
CA LEU A 1 -15.91 0.30 -0.86
C LEU A 1 -15.80 0.73 -2.32
N LYS A 2 -16.68 1.58 -2.86
CA LYS A 2 -16.63 2.01 -4.28
C LYS A 2 -15.23 2.38 -4.79
N ARG A 3 -14.49 3.24 -4.09
CA ARG A 3 -13.12 3.62 -4.48
C ARG A 3 -12.15 2.43 -4.54
N LEU A 4 -12.24 1.51 -3.59
CA LEU A 4 -11.37 0.31 -3.57
C LEU A 4 -11.70 -0.66 -4.70
N VAL A 5 -12.96 -0.67 -5.15
CA VAL A 5 -13.40 -1.43 -6.32
C VAL A 5 -12.95 -0.73 -7.61
N ASP A 6 -13.16 0.59 -7.70
CA ASP A 6 -12.72 1.41 -8.83
C ASP A 6 -11.19 1.29 -9.05
N THR A 7 -10.40 1.14 -7.97
CA THR A 7 -8.94 0.96 -8.03
C THR A 7 -8.47 -0.49 -8.10
N GLY A 8 -9.38 -1.47 -8.12
CA GLY A 8 -9.02 -2.90 -8.21
C GLY A 8 -8.42 -3.53 -6.96
N LEU A 9 -8.42 -2.82 -5.82
CA LEU A 9 -7.95 -3.34 -4.53
C LEU A 9 -8.98 -4.26 -3.85
N VAL A 10 -10.26 -4.16 -4.24
CA VAL A 10 -11.32 -5.06 -3.79
C VAL A 10 -12.14 -5.51 -4.99
N THR A 11 -12.45 -6.80 -5.06
CA THR A 11 -13.41 -7.36 -6.02
C THR A 11 -14.74 -7.60 -5.34
N GLN A 12 -15.83 -7.47 -6.10
CA GLN A 12 -17.18 -7.71 -5.61
C GLN A 12 -17.87 -8.77 -6.49
N GLU A 13 -18.48 -9.75 -5.84
CA GLU A 13 -19.29 -10.80 -6.48
C GLU A 13 -20.67 -10.80 -5.81
N ARG A 14 -21.74 -10.75 -6.61
CA ARG A 14 -23.10 -10.86 -6.10
C ARG A 14 -23.55 -12.32 -6.11
N GLN A 15 -23.93 -12.84 -4.96
CA GLN A 15 -24.57 -14.14 -4.79
C GLN A 15 -25.98 -13.95 -4.22
N ALA A 16 -26.98 -14.00 -5.11
CA ALA A 16 -28.38 -13.68 -4.80
C ALA A 16 -28.51 -12.31 -4.09
N THR A 17 -28.94 -12.30 -2.83
CA THR A 17 -29.11 -11.09 -2.01
C THR A 17 -27.81 -10.63 -1.33
N THR A 18 -26.76 -11.46 -1.33
CA THR A 18 -25.49 -11.20 -0.67
C THR A 18 -24.45 -10.63 -1.64
N LEU A 19 -23.67 -9.67 -1.17
CA LEU A 19 -22.52 -9.13 -1.91
C LEU A 19 -21.22 -9.57 -1.21
N ILE A 20 -20.45 -10.43 -1.87
CA ILE A 20 -19.16 -10.89 -1.36
C ILE A 20 -18.09 -9.90 -1.80
N CYS A 21 -17.41 -9.30 -0.84
CA CYS A 21 -16.28 -8.40 -1.08
C CYS A 21 -14.98 -9.13 -0.76
N ARG A 22 -14.09 -9.30 -1.73
CA ARG A 22 -12.78 -9.95 -1.53
C ARG A 22 -11.66 -8.94 -1.75
N ALA A 23 -10.78 -8.80 -0.76
CA ALA A 23 -9.59 -7.97 -0.88
C ALA A 23 -8.58 -8.60 -1.85
N ASN A 24 -8.02 -7.79 -2.74
CA ASN A 24 -6.93 -8.16 -3.63
C ASN A 24 -5.59 -7.88 -2.91
N TYR A 25 -5.23 -8.75 -1.97
CA TYR A 25 -3.97 -8.63 -1.23
C TYR A 25 -2.73 -8.63 -2.12
N PRO A 26 -2.63 -9.44 -3.20
CA PRO A 26 -1.51 -9.35 -4.11
C PRO A 26 -1.31 -7.94 -4.68
N GLY A 27 -2.37 -7.30 -5.17
CA GLY A 27 -2.32 -5.93 -5.70
C GLY A 27 -1.96 -4.89 -4.64
N MET A 28 -2.53 -5.01 -3.44
CA MET A 28 -2.21 -4.12 -2.31
C MET A 28 -0.74 -4.23 -1.89
N ASN A 29 -0.23 -5.45 -1.75
CA ASN A 29 1.15 -5.69 -1.32
C ASN A 29 2.15 -5.21 -2.37
N ALA A 30 1.86 -5.40 -3.66
CA ALA A 30 2.68 -4.86 -4.74
C ALA A 30 2.75 -3.32 -4.70
N LEU A 31 1.59 -2.66 -4.52
CA LEU A 31 1.54 -1.20 -4.39
C LEU A 31 2.34 -0.69 -3.19
N ILE A 32 2.17 -1.32 -2.03
CA ILE A 32 2.90 -0.95 -0.82
C ILE A 32 4.40 -1.18 -1.00
N GLY A 33 4.79 -2.31 -1.61
CA GLY A 33 6.19 -2.61 -1.93
C GLY A 33 6.81 -1.52 -2.79
N TYR A 34 6.15 -1.17 -3.90
CA TYR A 34 6.60 -0.08 -4.76
C TYR A 34 6.75 1.24 -4.01
N LEU A 35 5.75 1.63 -3.21
CA LEU A 35 5.82 2.86 -2.43
C LEU A 35 6.95 2.84 -1.40
N ALA A 36 7.22 1.68 -0.79
CA ALA A 36 8.31 1.52 0.17
C ALA A 36 9.68 1.64 -0.52
N ASP A 37 9.83 1.03 -1.70
CA ASP A 37 11.05 1.10 -2.50
C ASP A 37 11.34 2.54 -2.96
N GLU A 38 10.30 3.29 -3.34
CA GLU A 38 10.44 4.65 -3.88
C GLU A 38 10.40 5.76 -2.81
N CYS A 39 9.95 5.48 -1.58
CA CYS A 39 9.70 6.50 -0.53
C CYS A 39 10.91 7.41 -0.28
N CYS A 40 12.13 6.87 -0.39
CA CYS A 40 13.38 7.56 -0.11
C CYS A 40 14.43 7.36 -1.22
N ALA A 41 14.03 6.91 -2.42
CA ALA A 41 14.98 6.52 -3.47
C ALA A 41 15.97 7.65 -3.83
N ASP A 42 15.49 8.90 -3.85
CA ASP A 42 16.30 10.09 -4.14
C ASP A 42 16.74 10.88 -2.90
N ALA A 43 16.50 10.33 -1.70
CA ALA A 43 16.85 11.03 -0.47
C ALA A 43 18.36 11.03 -0.27
N VAL A 44 18.97 12.21 -0.25
CA VAL A 44 20.35 12.37 0.22
C VAL A 44 20.32 12.32 1.74
N CYS A 45 21.00 11.33 2.32
CA CYS A 45 21.16 11.25 3.77
C CYS A 45 21.72 12.57 4.31
N ALA A 46 21.00 13.19 5.24
CA ALA A 46 21.56 14.29 6.01
C ALA A 46 22.83 13.78 6.71
N PRO A 47 23.89 14.61 6.81
CA PRO A 47 25.07 14.22 7.57
C PRO A 47 24.62 13.83 8.96
N ALA A 48 25.03 12.64 9.41
CA ALA A 48 24.72 12.16 10.74
C ALA A 48 25.26 13.19 11.74
N VAL A 49 24.38 13.97 12.36
CA VAL A 49 24.76 14.71 13.56
C VAL A 49 24.98 13.61 14.59
N GLY A 50 26.25 13.27 14.79
CA GLY A 50 26.64 12.23 15.71
C GLY A 50 25.92 12.51 17.02
N LYS A 51 25.10 11.56 17.48
CA LYS A 51 24.61 11.59 18.84
C LYS A 51 25.86 11.46 19.69
N ALA A 52 26.40 12.59 20.13
CA ALA A 52 27.44 12.63 21.14
C ALA A 52 26.85 11.86 22.32
N LEU A 53 27.38 10.65 22.54
CA LEU A 53 27.15 9.94 23.78
C LEU A 53 27.59 10.88 24.90
N ALA A 54 26.63 11.25 25.75
CA ALA A 54 26.85 11.67 27.11
C ALA A 54 26.23 10.60 28.01
#